data_AF-A0A7V0T967-F1
#
_entry.id   AF-A0A7V0T967-F1
#
_cell.length_a   1.000
_cell.length_b   1.000
_cell.length_c   1.000
_cell.angle_alpha   90.00
_cell.angle_beta   90.00
_cell.angle_gamma   90.00
#
_symmetry.space_group_name_H-M   'P 1'
#
loop_
_entity.id
_entity.type
_entity.pdbx_description
1 polymer ?
#
loop_
_entity_poly.entity_id
_entity_poly.type
_entity_poly.pdbx_seq_one_letter_code
_entity_poly.pdbx_strand_id
1 'polypeptide(L)'
;MKKGDAMKRKTWLLMAIALISALILFNCSSMEYTSAKTYVQQNDLVKAEEFFLKAIDLEPENPEIPLRLARDVYIPLDKYQEAKSYLD
;
A
#
# COMPACT_ATOMS: atom_id res chain seq x y z
N MET A 1 -44.52 -14.69 -5.23
CA MET A 1 -43.21 -14.25 -4.67
C MET A 1 -43.50 -13.22 -3.58
N LYS A 2 -43.20 -13.49 -2.29
CA LYS A 2 -43.66 -12.67 -1.16
C LYS A 2 -42.77 -11.41 -1.00
N LYS A 3 -43.39 -10.24 -0.79
CA LYS A 3 -42.71 -8.93 -0.66
C LYS A 3 -41.59 -8.92 0.40
N GLY A 4 -41.69 -9.74 1.43
CA GLY A 4 -40.68 -9.87 2.49
C GLY A 4 -39.34 -10.44 2.02
N ASP A 5 -39.35 -11.35 1.05
CA ASP A 5 -38.13 -11.97 0.52
C ASP A 5 -37.35 -10.98 -0.35
N ALA A 6 -38.07 -10.12 -1.08
CA ALA A 6 -37.47 -9.04 -1.87
C ALA A 6 -36.84 -7.94 -1.00
N MET A 7 -37.44 -7.62 0.16
CA MET A 7 -36.90 -6.63 1.09
C MET A 7 -35.63 -7.14 1.78
N LYS A 8 -35.63 -8.40 2.25
CA LYS A 8 -34.44 -9.04 2.84
C LYS A 8 -33.28 -9.13 1.84
N ARG A 9 -33.56 -9.45 0.57
CA ARG A 9 -32.52 -9.48 -0.49
C ARG A 9 -31.89 -8.10 -0.72
N LYS A 10 -32.69 -7.04 -0.73
CA LYS A 10 -32.17 -5.66 -0.87
C LYS A 10 -31.29 -5.25 0.30
N THR A 11 -31.70 -5.54 1.54
CA THR A 11 -30.88 -5.24 2.72
C THR A 11 -29.56 -6.01 2.73
N TRP A 12 -29.56 -7.29 2.30
CA TRP A 12 -28.33 -8.08 2.17
C TRP A 12 -27.40 -7.53 1.08
N LEU A 13 -27.95 -7.12 -0.07
CA LEU A 13 -27.18 -6.49 -1.14
C LEU A 13 -26.54 -5.18 -0.67
N LEU A 14 -27.28 -4.35 0.07
CA LEU A 14 -26.75 -3.09 0.61
C LEU A 14 -25.64 -3.32 1.64
N MET A 15 -25.80 -4.32 2.54
CA MET A 15 -24.75 -4.68 3.51
C MET A 15 -23.51 -5.23 2.81
N ALA A 16 -23.67 -6.06 1.78
CA ALA A 16 -22.55 -6.58 1.01
C ALA A 16 -21.79 -5.47 0.27
N ILE A 17 -22.52 -4.52 -0.35
CA ILE A 17 -21.89 -3.35 -1.00
C ILE A 17 -21.14 -2.50 0.03
N ALA A 18 -21.72 -2.24 1.20
CA ALA A 18 -21.05 -1.46 2.25
C ALA A 18 -19.77 -2.16 2.75
N LEU A 19 -19.80 -3.49 2.93
CA LEU A 19 -18.64 -4.30 3.30
C LEU A 19 -17.54 -4.25 2.22
N ILE A 20 -17.91 -4.42 0.95
CA ILE A 20 -16.96 -4.35 -0.18
C ILE A 20 -16.32 -2.97 -0.27
N SER A 21 -17.12 -1.90 -0.14
CA SER A 21 -16.60 -0.53 -0.14
C SER A 21 -15.64 -0.27 1.03
N ALA A 22 -15.93 -0.79 2.22
CA ALA A 22 -15.01 -0.70 3.36
C ALA A 22 -13.68 -1.43 3.09
N LEU A 23 -13.72 -2.62 2.49
CA LEU A 23 -12.53 -3.39 2.14
C LEU A 23 -11.65 -2.67 1.09
N ILE A 24 -12.24 -1.92 0.17
CA ILE A 24 -11.50 -1.13 -0.83
C ILE A 24 -10.78 0.05 -0.17
N LEU A 25 -11.42 0.70 0.81
CA LEU A 25 -10.83 1.85 1.52
C LEU A 25 -9.66 1.45 2.44
N PHE A 26 -9.66 0.22 2.96
CA PHE A 26 -8.56 -0.31 3.78
C PHE A 26 -7.34 -0.80 2.98
N ASN A 27 -7.44 -0.91 1.66
CA ASN A 27 -6.38 -1.50 0.82
C ASN A 27 -5.80 -0.51 -0.21
N CYS A 28 -5.94 0.78 0.04
CA CYS A 28 -5.37 1.80 -0.83
C CYS A 28 -3.97 2.15 -0.35
N SER A 29 -2.93 1.58 -0.97
CA SER A 29 -1.56 2.10 -0.80
C SER A 29 -1.51 3.55 -1.29
N SER A 30 -0.70 4.39 -0.63
CA SER A 30 -0.45 5.77 -1.05
C SER A 30 0.02 5.84 -2.50
N MET A 31 -0.24 6.99 -3.12
CA MET A 31 0.25 7.28 -4.46
C MET A 31 1.79 7.25 -4.48
N GLU A 32 2.39 7.62 -3.37
CA GLU A 32 3.81 7.68 -3.11
C GLU A 32 4.44 6.28 -3.11
N TYR A 33 3.86 5.33 -2.36
CA TYR A 33 4.34 3.95 -2.38
C TYR A 33 4.19 3.32 -3.78
N THR A 34 3.10 3.61 -4.47
CA THR A 34 2.89 3.13 -5.85
C THR A 34 3.91 3.71 -6.82
N SER A 35 4.21 5.00 -6.69
CA SER A 35 5.25 5.68 -7.48
C SER A 35 6.63 5.12 -7.19
N ALA A 36 6.96 4.89 -5.92
CA ALA A 36 8.23 4.29 -5.51
C ALA A 36 8.47 2.93 -6.17
N LYS A 37 7.46 2.03 -6.12
CA LYS A 37 7.51 0.73 -6.80
C LYS A 37 7.70 0.86 -8.31
N THR A 38 7.07 1.85 -8.93
CA THR A 38 7.20 2.12 -10.36
C THR A 38 8.63 2.55 -10.71
N TYR A 39 9.24 3.42 -9.89
CA TYR A 39 10.62 3.84 -10.09
C TYR A 39 11.64 2.71 -9.87
N VAL A 40 11.40 1.81 -8.90
CA VAL A 40 12.18 0.57 -8.77
C VAL A 40 12.12 -0.25 -10.06
N GLN A 41 10.94 -0.46 -10.63
CA GLN A 41 10.78 -1.21 -11.89
C GLN A 41 11.49 -0.55 -13.08
N GLN A 42 11.57 0.79 -13.08
CA GLN A 42 12.29 1.57 -14.08
C GLN A 42 13.81 1.66 -13.80
N ASN A 43 14.29 1.05 -12.71
CA ASN A 43 15.67 1.14 -12.23
C ASN A 43 16.13 2.58 -11.90
N ASP A 44 15.18 3.51 -11.69
CA ASP A 44 15.46 4.87 -11.22
C ASP A 44 15.44 4.88 -9.68
N LEU A 45 16.50 4.32 -9.10
CA LEU A 45 16.57 4.07 -7.65
C LEU A 45 16.62 5.35 -6.81
N VAL A 46 17.13 6.45 -7.38
CA VAL A 46 17.17 7.75 -6.70
C VAL A 46 15.77 8.31 -6.51
N LYS A 47 14.91 8.24 -7.55
CA LYS A 47 13.50 8.61 -7.38
C LYS A 47 12.72 7.61 -6.56
N ALA A 48 13.05 6.32 -6.65
CA ALA A 48 12.44 5.32 -5.78
C ALA A 48 12.65 5.67 -4.30
N GLU A 49 13.89 6.03 -3.91
CA GLU A 49 14.22 6.48 -2.56
C GLU A 49 13.36 7.67 -2.12
N GLU A 50 13.30 8.73 -2.94
CA GLU A 50 12.51 9.94 -2.64
C GLU A 50 11.03 9.60 -2.35
N PHE A 51 10.42 8.77 -3.19
CA PHE A 51 9.01 8.42 -3.04
C PHE A 51 8.76 7.41 -1.92
N PHE A 52 9.70 6.51 -1.65
CA PHE A 52 9.61 5.63 -0.47
C PHE A 52 9.65 6.43 0.82
N LEU A 53 10.54 7.42 0.95
CA LEU A 53 10.61 8.27 2.14
C LEU A 53 9.30 9.05 2.36
N LYS A 54 8.72 9.62 1.29
CA LYS A 54 7.39 10.25 1.37
C LYS A 54 6.30 9.26 1.77
N ALA A 55 6.37 8.03 1.29
CA ALA A 55 5.40 6.99 1.63
C ALA A 55 5.49 6.56 3.11
N ILE A 56 6.68 6.56 3.72
CA ILE A 56 6.86 6.30 5.16
C ILE A 56 6.13 7.36 6.00
N ASP A 57 6.17 8.63 5.59
CA ASP A 57 5.47 9.71 6.30
C ASP A 57 3.94 9.59 6.22
N LEU A 58 3.41 9.02 5.13
CA LEU A 58 1.97 8.87 4.87
C LEU A 58 1.38 7.59 5.42
N GLU A 59 2.17 6.52 5.44
CA GLU A 59 1.78 5.18 5.91
C GLU A 59 2.78 4.67 6.97
N PRO A 60 2.94 5.37 8.11
CA PRO A 60 3.90 4.99 9.14
C PRO A 60 3.62 3.61 9.75
N GLU A 61 2.38 3.12 9.66
CA GLU A 61 1.96 1.79 10.10
C GLU A 61 2.23 0.66 9.11
N ASN A 62 2.69 0.97 7.89
CA ASN A 62 2.95 -0.03 6.86
C ASN A 62 4.42 -0.48 6.88
N PRO A 63 4.74 -1.66 7.46
CA PRO A 63 6.12 -2.14 7.57
C PRO A 63 6.72 -2.58 6.23
N GLU A 64 5.90 -2.75 5.19
CA GLU A 64 6.38 -3.15 3.86
C GLU A 64 7.21 -2.03 3.23
N ILE A 65 6.84 -0.76 3.45
CA ILE A 65 7.50 0.41 2.85
C ILE A 65 8.97 0.51 3.27
N PRO A 66 9.33 0.55 4.57
CA PRO A 66 10.74 0.60 4.98
C PRO A 66 11.51 -0.66 4.57
N LEU A 67 10.89 -1.85 4.66
CA LEU A 67 11.50 -3.10 4.22
C LEU A 67 11.88 -3.07 2.74
N ARG A 68 10.98 -2.55 1.89
CA ARG A 68 11.22 -2.44 0.45
C ARG A 68 12.18 -1.32 0.10
N LEU A 69 12.17 -0.20 0.81
CA LEU A 69 13.20 0.83 0.67
C LEU A 69 14.60 0.22 0.93
N ALA A 70 14.76 -0.52 2.02
CA ALA A 70 16.02 -1.19 2.34
C ALA A 70 16.43 -2.19 1.25
N ARG A 71 15.52 -3.12 0.90
CA ARG A 71 15.82 -4.24 0.00
C ARG A 71 15.95 -3.84 -1.47
N ASP A 72 15.02 -3.03 -1.97
CA ASP A 72 14.87 -2.74 -3.39
C ASP A 72 15.63 -1.48 -3.82
N VAL A 73 16.09 -0.65 -2.87
CA VAL A 73 16.77 0.63 -3.15
C VAL A 73 18.12 0.73 -2.46
N TYR A 74 18.19 0.62 -1.12
CA TYR A 74 19.45 0.83 -0.41
C TYR A 74 20.50 -0.25 -0.65
N ILE A 75 20.12 -1.53 -0.63
CA ILE A 75 21.06 -2.62 -0.94
C ILE A 75 21.63 -2.48 -2.36
N PRO A 76 20.83 -2.28 -3.43
CA PRO A 76 21.36 -2.08 -4.78
C PRO A 76 22.23 -0.82 -4.96
N LEU A 77 22.05 0.21 -4.13
CA LEU A 77 22.86 1.43 -4.13
C LEU A 77 24.10 1.34 -3.22
N ASP A 78 24.40 0.17 -2.66
CA ASP A 78 25.47 -0.04 -1.66
C ASP A 78 25.33 0.83 -0.40
N LYS A 79 24.12 1.32 -0.11
CA LYS A 79 23.75 2.11 1.09
C LYS A 79 23.44 1.18 2.28
N TYR A 80 24.41 0.37 2.67
CA TYR A 80 24.21 -0.71 3.65
C TYR A 80 23.87 -0.21 5.05
N GLN A 81 24.37 0.97 5.45
CA GLN A 81 24.08 1.53 6.77
C GLN A 81 22.62 1.96 6.87
N GLU A 82 22.12 2.62 5.83
CA GLU A 82 20.72 3.02 5.71
C GLU A 82 19.82 1.79 5.62
N ALA A 83 20.17 0.80 4.80
CA ALA A 83 19.42 -0.46 4.73
C ALA A 83 19.30 -1.11 6.12
N LYS A 84 20.40 -1.20 6.86
CA LYS A 84 20.42 -1.79 8.20
C LYS A 84 19.48 -1.07 9.17
N SER A 85 19.40 0.27 9.11
CA SER A 85 18.51 1.04 9.98
C SER A 85 17.01 0.72 9.83
N TYR A 86 16.62 0.07 8.73
CA TYR A 86 15.24 -0.36 8.45
C TYR A 86 15.04 -1.88 8.53
N LEU A 87 16.10 -2.66 8.83
CA LEU A 87 16.07 -4.12 8.88
C LEU A 87 16.34 -4.71 10.27
N ASP A 88 16.85 -3.90 11.20
CA ASP A 88 17.09 -4.24 12.61
C ASP A 88 15.82 -4.05 13.46
#